data_AF-A0A916MRS3-F1
#
_entry.id   AF-A0A916MRS3-F1
#
_cell.length_a   1.000
_cell.length_b   1.000
_cell.length_c   1.000
_cell.angle_alpha   90.00
_cell.angle_beta   90.00
_cell.angle_gamma   90.00
#
_symmetry.space_group_name_H-M   'P 1'
#
loop_
_entity.id
_entity.type
_entity.pdbx_description
1 polymer ?
#
loop_
_entity_poly.entity_id
_entity_poly.type
_entity_poly.pdbx_seq_one_letter_code
_entity_poly.pdbx_strand_id
1 'polypeptide(L)'
;MLVTFFDGSTEIYDDEPFTSGGQGNLHLSRDQRSVIKLYHNDDRSKVDNLKQIIEKFNVTRSAPGDSSIRRPDPGLKDLFAWPNAIVDRPRLGVRMRNVNYELSHKPLSWWIMGPRSFSRVPEEMRGNWLDRTRVASSMAYIAWKLHGSGLCHSDFSDNNFLVNVAKHKVVLIDLDALVIPEVLPPVMLGTGDYMAPEIVGDKLGSVRPTIGTDLHSLAVLIYQLLLNRHPLKGPRHHSDDAEQDDILALGEKALYIEDPDDTSNRPQGDFWGAWLLGEEVEAMMRKTFTVGLRNPNSRPRATEWDQALLHMFDQIIPCANRNCTGKFFVLLKNRPSVCPWCQTPVTFPQIVPTFQFYDGGGQNGHFHQVKGRIVGWQGRTLHRWHTQTGFAERSAFTDDDRRALAEVSFSRNNDWLLANLGIADLRVADREGTRRISVGQAVPLRDGQRWLLGKGGAARLAVVNFQRLLAGGL
;
A
#
# COMPACT_ATOMS: atom_id res chain seq x y z
N MET A 1 20.07 29.42 13.20
CA MET A 1 21.45 29.00 12.86
C MET A 1 21.77 29.20 11.38
N LEU A 2 23.02 29.58 11.08
CA LEU A 2 23.59 29.54 9.72
C LEU A 2 24.11 28.13 9.44
N VAL A 3 23.73 27.56 8.30
CA VAL A 3 24.09 26.22 7.86
C VAL A 3 24.89 26.33 6.56
N THR A 4 25.99 25.59 6.46
CA THR A 4 26.83 25.51 5.26
C THR A 4 26.79 24.08 4.72
N PHE A 5 26.56 23.92 3.42
CA PHE A 5 26.56 22.62 2.75
C PHE A 5 27.92 22.32 2.13
N PHE A 6 28.15 21.06 1.77
CA PHE A 6 29.40 20.61 1.13
C PHE A 6 29.69 21.25 -0.24
N ASP A 7 28.68 21.82 -0.91
CA ASP A 7 28.85 22.59 -2.15
C ASP A 7 29.22 24.06 -1.91
N GLY A 8 29.37 24.48 -0.64
CA GLY A 8 29.69 25.84 -0.23
C GLY A 8 28.48 26.77 -0.13
N SER A 9 27.28 26.32 -0.52
CA SER A 9 26.06 27.10 -0.35
C SER A 9 25.67 27.21 1.13
N THR A 10 24.91 28.26 1.46
CA THR A 10 24.48 28.52 2.84
C THR A 10 23.00 28.83 2.93
N GLU A 11 22.35 28.35 4.00
CA GLU A 11 20.94 28.57 4.30
C GLU A 11 20.75 28.87 5.80
N ILE A 12 19.60 29.42 6.18
CA ILE A 12 19.25 29.74 7.57
C ILE A 12 18.14 28.81 8.05
N TYR A 13 18.39 28.16 9.20
CA TYR A 13 17.49 27.24 9.88
C TYR A 13 17.20 27.72 11.31
N ASP A 14 16.13 27.22 11.91
CA ASP A 14 15.80 27.50 13.31
C ASP A 14 16.86 26.90 14.26
N ASP A 15 17.23 27.64 15.30
CA ASP A 15 18.22 27.18 16.29
C ASP A 15 17.69 26.02 17.14
N GLU A 16 16.43 26.09 17.56
CA GLU A 16 15.78 25.01 18.31
C GLU A 16 15.25 23.93 17.37
N PRO A 17 15.54 22.64 17.62
CA PRO A 17 14.96 21.56 16.84
C PRO A 17 13.49 21.38 17.17
N PHE A 18 12.64 21.20 16.16
CA PHE A 18 11.21 20.90 16.36
C PHE A 18 10.99 19.43 16.76
N THR A 19 11.98 18.56 16.51
CA THR A 19 12.00 17.20 17.01
C THR A 19 13.44 16.67 17.12
N SER A 20 13.66 15.74 18.05
CA SER A 20 14.92 15.04 18.24
C SER A 20 14.66 13.54 18.15
N GLY A 21 15.36 12.86 17.24
CA GLY A 21 15.30 11.42 17.06
C GLY A 21 16.56 10.72 17.59
N GLY A 22 16.60 9.39 17.46
CA GLY A 22 17.75 8.59 17.96
C GLY A 22 19.08 8.90 17.27
N GLN A 23 19.06 9.40 16.04
CA GLN A 23 20.28 9.66 15.25
C GLN A 23 20.63 11.15 15.09
N GLY A 24 19.71 12.06 15.39
CA GLY A 24 19.93 13.48 15.19
C GLY A 24 18.73 14.36 15.49
N ASN A 25 18.95 15.67 15.37
CA ASN A 25 17.98 16.72 15.59
C ASN A 25 17.45 17.25 14.26
N LEU A 26 16.13 17.46 14.16
CA LEU A 26 15.51 18.03 12.97
C LEU A 26 15.21 19.52 13.18
N HIS A 27 15.63 20.33 12.22
CA HIS A 27 15.43 21.77 12.21
C HIS A 27 14.75 22.22 10.93
N LEU A 28 13.88 23.21 11.03
CA LEU A 28 13.17 23.79 9.89
C LEU A 28 13.97 24.95 9.29
N SER A 29 13.92 25.06 7.96
CA SER A 29 14.41 26.25 7.28
C SER A 29 13.51 27.44 7.61
N ARG A 30 14.04 28.67 7.49
CA ARG A 30 13.27 29.90 7.75
C ARG A 30 12.01 30.03 6.87
N ASP A 31 12.07 29.54 5.63
CA ASP A 31 10.93 29.50 4.71
C ASP A 31 10.02 28.26 4.89
N GLN A 32 10.39 27.37 5.83
CA GLN A 32 9.75 26.11 6.18
C GLN A 32 9.67 25.08 5.04
N ARG A 33 10.34 25.30 3.91
CA ARG A 33 10.31 24.38 2.75
C ARG A 33 11.22 23.18 2.93
N SER A 34 12.24 23.30 3.76
CA SER A 34 13.27 22.29 3.96
C SER A 34 13.39 21.92 5.43
N VAL A 35 13.81 20.69 5.67
CA VAL A 35 14.23 20.19 6.98
C VAL A 35 15.68 19.75 6.86
N ILE A 36 16.49 20.04 7.87
CA ILE A 36 17.78 19.39 8.04
C ILE A 36 17.74 18.42 9.22
N LYS A 37 18.41 17.29 9.08
CA LYS A 37 18.74 16.36 10.16
C LYS A 37 20.21 16.54 10.49
N LEU A 38 20.52 17.17 11.63
CA LEU A 38 21.89 17.27 12.15
C LEU A 38 22.16 16.07 13.05
N TYR A 39 23.17 15.28 12.72
CA TYR A 39 23.43 14.04 13.45
C TYR A 39 23.97 14.31 14.87
N HIS A 40 23.70 13.40 15.81
CA HIS A 40 24.28 13.49 17.16
C HIS A 40 25.79 13.30 17.13
N ASN A 41 26.28 12.40 16.27
CA ASN A 41 27.71 12.16 16.04
C ASN A 41 28.17 12.80 14.72
N ASP A 42 29.27 13.55 14.77
CA ASP A 42 29.86 14.23 13.60
C ASP A 42 30.80 13.31 12.80
N ASP A 43 30.31 12.12 12.43
CA ASP A 43 31.10 11.09 11.75
C ASP A 43 31.24 11.38 10.25
N ARG A 44 32.32 12.08 9.90
CA ARG A 44 32.63 12.47 8.52
C ARG A 44 32.98 11.31 7.58
N SER A 45 33.21 10.10 8.10
CA SER A 45 33.38 8.92 7.24
C SER A 45 32.12 8.58 6.44
N LYS A 46 30.94 9.05 6.89
CA LYS A 46 29.64 8.83 6.23
C LYS A 46 29.42 9.69 4.98
N VAL A 47 30.24 10.71 4.75
CA VAL A 47 30.01 11.69 3.66
C VAL A 47 29.92 11.01 2.29
N ASP A 48 30.82 10.08 2.01
CA ASP A 48 30.82 9.38 0.71
C ASP A 48 29.63 8.42 0.56
N ASN A 49 29.17 7.82 1.65
CA ASN A 49 27.96 7.01 1.67
C ASN A 49 26.72 7.87 1.37
N LEU A 50 26.62 9.06 1.99
CA LEU A 50 25.55 10.01 1.75
C LEU A 50 25.55 10.52 0.31
N LYS A 51 26.72 10.82 -0.28
CA LYS A 51 26.81 11.19 -1.70
C LYS A 51 26.28 10.09 -2.61
N GLN A 52 26.67 8.83 -2.36
CA GLN A 52 26.15 7.68 -3.12
C GLN A 52 24.63 7.58 -3.02
N ILE A 53 24.06 7.73 -1.82
CA ILE A 53 22.61 7.72 -1.59
C ILE A 53 21.91 8.85 -2.37
N ILE A 54 22.43 10.08 -2.29
CA ILE A 54 21.80 11.27 -2.89
C ILE A 54 21.89 11.29 -4.42
N GLU A 55 22.98 10.79 -4.97
CA GLU A 55 23.31 10.91 -6.39
C GLU A 55 23.06 9.62 -7.16
N LYS A 56 23.69 8.51 -6.74
CA LYS A 56 23.74 7.25 -7.51
C LYS A 56 22.50 6.39 -7.29
N PHE A 57 22.02 6.30 -6.05
CA PHE A 57 20.94 5.39 -5.66
C PHE A 57 19.58 6.07 -5.48
N ASN A 58 19.48 7.35 -5.85
CA ASN A 58 18.24 8.11 -5.69
C ASN A 58 17.20 7.76 -6.76
N VAL A 59 16.22 6.95 -6.36
CA VAL A 59 15.14 6.47 -7.24
C VAL A 59 14.22 7.58 -7.76
N THR A 60 14.28 8.79 -7.17
CA THR A 60 13.47 9.95 -7.61
C THR A 60 14.14 10.75 -8.72
N ARG A 61 15.41 10.47 -9.04
CA ARG A 61 16.15 11.11 -10.14
C ARG A 61 16.02 10.24 -11.39
N SER A 62 15.94 10.88 -12.55
CA SER A 62 16.09 10.18 -13.83
C SER A 62 17.52 9.63 -13.90
N ALA A 63 17.70 8.33 -14.11
CA ALA A 63 19.02 7.73 -14.26
C ALA A 63 19.76 8.42 -15.43
N PRO A 64 20.99 8.94 -15.22
CA PRO A 64 21.77 9.49 -16.32
C PRO A 64 22.15 8.35 -17.29
N GLY A 65 21.63 8.38 -18.51
CA GLY A 65 22.18 7.61 -19.64
C GLY A 65 21.70 6.17 -19.83
N ASP A 66 20.78 5.65 -19.02
CA ASP A 66 20.21 4.30 -19.26
C ASP A 66 18.79 4.39 -19.83
N SER A 67 18.69 4.39 -21.17
CA SER A 67 17.42 4.34 -21.89
C SER A 67 16.67 3.01 -21.74
N SER A 68 17.25 2.00 -21.08
CA SER A 68 16.65 0.68 -20.89
C SER A 68 15.89 0.53 -19.56
N ILE A 69 16.09 1.45 -18.60
CA ILE A 69 15.40 1.41 -17.30
C ILE A 69 14.39 2.55 -17.20
N ARG A 70 13.13 2.19 -17.49
CA ARG A 70 11.88 2.81 -17.03
C ARG A 70 11.65 4.27 -17.44
N ARG A 71 10.44 4.53 -17.98
CA ARG A 71 9.93 5.91 -18.08
C ARG A 71 10.05 6.60 -16.71
N PRO A 72 10.47 7.87 -16.65
CA PRO A 72 10.44 8.63 -15.40
C PRO A 72 9.03 8.55 -14.82
N ASP A 73 8.92 8.13 -13.55
CA ASP A 73 7.66 8.17 -12.83
C ASP A 73 7.64 9.51 -12.07
N PRO A 74 6.96 10.54 -12.61
CA PRO A 74 6.97 11.88 -12.02
C PRO A 74 6.41 11.89 -10.59
N GLY A 75 5.61 10.88 -10.21
CA GLY A 75 5.04 10.75 -8.88
C GLY A 75 6.02 10.27 -7.80
N LEU A 76 7.22 9.77 -8.15
CA LEU A 76 8.15 9.26 -7.14
C LEU A 76 8.64 10.33 -6.17
N LYS A 77 8.81 11.58 -6.63
CA LYS A 77 9.23 12.70 -5.78
C LYS A 77 8.23 12.97 -4.64
N ASP A 78 6.96 12.65 -4.86
CA ASP A 78 5.92 12.81 -3.85
C ASP A 78 5.92 11.67 -2.82
N LEU A 79 6.52 10.53 -3.15
CA LEU A 79 6.51 9.32 -2.32
C LEU A 79 7.73 9.18 -1.40
N PHE A 80 8.84 9.86 -1.71
CA PHE A 80 10.09 9.77 -0.96
C PHE A 80 10.54 11.16 -0.50
N ALA A 81 10.86 11.31 0.78
CA ALA A 81 11.55 12.50 1.30
C ALA A 81 13.06 12.30 1.18
N TRP A 82 13.55 12.13 -0.05
CA TRP A 82 14.96 11.81 -0.29
C TRP A 82 15.87 13.01 0.10
N PRO A 83 16.99 12.77 0.79
CA PRO A 83 18.01 13.80 1.01
C PRO A 83 18.49 14.43 -0.30
N ASN A 84 18.69 15.73 -0.32
CA ASN A 84 19.11 16.45 -1.53
C ASN A 84 20.33 17.35 -1.35
N ALA A 85 20.88 17.43 -0.13
CA ALA A 85 22.17 18.06 0.16
C ALA A 85 22.76 17.49 1.47
N ILE A 86 24.09 17.60 1.61
CA ILE A 86 24.82 17.21 2.82
C ILE A 86 25.27 18.48 3.54
N VAL A 87 24.94 18.58 4.82
CA VAL A 87 25.36 19.67 5.69
C VAL A 87 26.82 19.45 6.10
N ASP A 88 27.66 20.48 5.93
CA ASP A 88 29.03 20.52 6.44
C ASP A 88 29.11 21.20 7.81
N ARG A 89 28.49 22.38 7.96
CA ARG A 89 28.48 23.14 9.22
C ARG A 89 27.06 23.52 9.62
N PRO A 90 26.72 23.57 10.93
CA PRO A 90 27.62 23.47 12.09
C PRO A 90 28.07 22.04 12.44
N ARG A 91 27.41 21.02 11.87
CA ARG A 91 27.73 19.61 12.06
C ARG A 91 27.25 18.81 10.85
N LEU A 92 27.81 17.62 10.61
CA LEU A 92 27.32 16.71 9.59
C LEU A 92 25.82 16.45 9.74
N GLY A 93 25.15 16.46 8.59
CA GLY A 93 23.73 16.20 8.49
C GLY A 93 23.29 16.13 7.04
N VAL A 94 21.99 16.04 6.84
CA VAL A 94 21.37 16.04 5.51
C VAL A 94 20.21 17.01 5.44
N ARG A 95 19.99 17.62 4.26
CA ARG A 95 18.79 18.40 3.94
C ARG A 95 17.80 17.55 3.16
N MET A 96 16.52 17.66 3.48
CA MET A 96 15.40 17.04 2.77
C MET A 96 14.23 18.02 2.64
N ARG A 97 13.26 17.69 1.79
CA ARG A 97 12.02 18.50 1.70
C ARG A 97 11.21 18.40 2.99
N ASN A 98 10.57 19.50 3.39
CA ASN A 98 9.56 19.44 4.44
C ASN A 98 8.27 18.82 3.88
N VAL A 99 8.01 17.56 4.25
CA VAL A 99 6.80 16.82 3.84
C VAL A 99 5.51 17.51 4.29
N ASN A 100 5.56 18.27 5.39
CA ASN A 100 4.41 18.96 5.98
C ASN A 100 4.20 20.39 5.44
N TYR A 101 4.98 20.83 4.46
CA TYR A 101 4.90 22.22 3.95
C TYR A 101 3.57 22.50 3.22
N GLU A 102 3.20 21.65 2.26
CA GLU A 102 1.98 21.86 1.45
C GLU A 102 0.77 21.11 1.99
N LEU A 103 1.01 19.97 2.62
CA LEU A 103 -0.04 19.10 3.16
C LEU A 103 0.43 18.53 4.50
N SER A 104 -0.42 18.64 5.52
CA SER A 104 -0.16 18.04 6.82
C SER A 104 -0.20 16.51 6.73
N HIS A 105 0.82 15.87 7.31
CA HIS A 105 0.97 14.44 7.49
C HIS A 105 1.27 14.15 8.97
N LYS A 106 0.96 12.92 9.40
CA LYS A 106 1.34 12.38 10.70
C LYS A 106 2.00 11.01 10.51
N PRO A 107 2.89 10.59 11.42
CA PRO A 107 3.40 9.22 11.43
C PRO A 107 2.25 8.19 11.39
N LEU A 108 2.42 7.09 10.67
CA LEU A 108 1.46 6.00 10.57
C LEU A 108 1.10 5.43 11.94
N SER A 109 2.02 5.51 12.91
CA SER A 109 1.83 5.14 14.32
C SER A 109 0.54 5.72 14.93
N TRP A 110 0.10 6.89 14.47
CA TRP A 110 -1.14 7.52 14.93
C TRP A 110 -2.41 6.74 14.54
N TRP A 111 -2.36 5.90 13.51
CA TRP A 111 -3.49 5.05 13.09
C TRP A 111 -3.44 3.63 13.65
N ILE A 112 -2.26 3.14 14.07
CA ILE A 112 -2.06 1.72 14.38
C ILE A 112 -1.72 1.43 15.85
N MET A 113 -1.20 2.40 16.62
CA MET A 113 -0.91 2.23 18.05
C MET A 113 -2.18 2.24 18.96
N GLY A 114 -3.36 2.19 18.36
CA GLY A 114 -4.64 2.05 19.06
C GLY A 114 -5.43 3.35 19.27
N PRO A 115 -6.56 3.28 20.00
CA PRO A 115 -7.58 4.34 20.02
C PRO A 115 -7.10 5.69 20.56
N ARG A 116 -6.18 5.68 21.54
CA ARG A 116 -5.63 6.91 22.15
C ARG A 116 -4.75 7.70 21.17
N SER A 117 -3.98 7.00 20.34
CA SER A 117 -3.19 7.65 19.29
C SER A 117 -4.10 8.14 18.17
N PHE A 118 -5.07 7.33 17.77
CA PHE A 118 -6.04 7.70 16.72
C PHE A 118 -6.90 8.91 17.08
N SER A 119 -7.28 9.08 18.36
CA SER A 119 -8.07 10.25 18.79
C SER A 119 -7.32 11.58 18.64
N ARG A 120 -5.98 11.55 18.61
CA ARG A 120 -5.13 12.72 18.38
C ARG A 120 -5.05 13.12 16.90
N VAL A 121 -5.40 12.22 15.98
CA VAL A 121 -5.42 12.51 14.54
C VAL A 121 -6.49 13.58 14.25
N PRO A 122 -6.12 14.68 13.58
CA PRO A 122 -7.09 15.68 13.11
C PRO A 122 -8.19 15.04 12.25
N GLU A 123 -9.43 15.46 12.43
CA GLU A 123 -10.60 14.82 11.81
C GLU A 123 -10.48 14.74 10.28
N GLU A 124 -9.99 15.80 9.67
CA GLU A 124 -9.77 15.95 8.23
C GLU A 124 -8.69 15.01 7.68
N MET A 125 -7.86 14.41 8.53
CA MET A 125 -6.80 13.46 8.14
C MET A 125 -7.20 12.00 8.38
N ARG A 126 -8.13 11.73 9.30
CA ARG A 126 -8.45 10.38 9.78
C ARG A 126 -8.78 9.40 8.66
N GLY A 127 -9.59 9.87 7.70
CA GLY A 127 -10.17 9.05 6.65
C GLY A 127 -11.05 7.92 7.20
N ASN A 128 -11.47 7.03 6.32
CA ASN A 128 -12.21 5.80 6.63
C ASN A 128 -11.39 4.55 6.25
N TRP A 129 -11.98 3.37 6.37
CA TRP A 129 -11.27 2.11 6.09
C TRP A 129 -10.81 2.02 4.62
N LEU A 130 -11.60 2.50 3.66
CA LEU A 130 -11.20 2.58 2.24
C LEU A 130 -9.92 3.38 2.07
N ASP A 131 -9.82 4.52 2.74
CA ASP A 131 -8.67 5.41 2.64
C ASP A 131 -7.41 4.73 3.17
N ARG A 132 -7.54 3.94 4.24
CA ARG A 132 -6.44 3.11 4.78
C ARG A 132 -5.99 2.04 3.78
N THR A 133 -6.90 1.43 3.02
CA THR A 133 -6.52 0.47 1.95
C THR A 133 -5.70 1.14 0.84
N ARG A 134 -6.04 2.39 0.48
CA ARG A 134 -5.25 3.17 -0.50
C ARG A 134 -3.86 3.52 0.03
N VAL A 135 -3.76 3.86 1.32
CA VAL A 135 -2.47 4.06 2.00
C VAL A 135 -1.64 2.77 2.01
N ALA A 136 -2.22 1.62 2.38
CA ALA A 136 -1.54 0.33 2.38
C ALA A 136 -0.99 -0.02 0.99
N SER A 137 -1.77 0.18 -0.07
CA SER A 137 -1.29 -0.04 -1.45
C SER A 137 -0.15 0.92 -1.80
N SER A 138 -0.21 2.18 -1.38
CA SER A 138 0.88 3.14 -1.62
C SER A 138 2.17 2.79 -0.87
N MET A 139 2.07 2.23 0.34
CA MET A 139 3.23 1.69 1.07
C MET A 139 3.85 0.50 0.32
N ALA A 140 3.04 -0.43 -0.18
CA ALA A 140 3.53 -1.53 -1.01
C ALA A 140 4.20 -1.03 -2.31
N TYR A 141 3.63 0.00 -2.94
CA TYR A 141 4.22 0.63 -4.12
C TYR A 141 5.58 1.30 -3.82
N ILE A 142 5.68 2.03 -2.70
CA ILE A 142 6.94 2.62 -2.21
C ILE A 142 8.01 1.53 -2.04
N ALA A 143 7.67 0.46 -1.31
CA ALA A 143 8.58 -0.66 -1.09
C ALA A 143 9.00 -1.31 -2.42
N TRP A 144 8.06 -1.49 -3.36
CA TRP A 144 8.38 -2.01 -4.69
C TRP A 144 9.41 -1.13 -5.41
N LYS A 145 9.27 0.20 -5.40
CA LYS A 145 10.20 1.09 -6.08
C LYS A 145 11.59 1.08 -5.45
N LEU A 146 11.65 1.03 -4.12
CA LEU A 146 12.91 0.95 -3.38
C LEU A 146 13.60 -0.40 -3.65
N HIS A 147 12.90 -1.50 -3.41
CA HIS A 147 13.42 -2.87 -3.56
C HIS A 147 13.76 -3.22 -5.01
N GLY A 148 12.97 -2.72 -5.96
CA GLY A 148 13.21 -2.88 -7.40
C GLY A 148 14.49 -2.19 -7.89
N SER A 149 15.06 -1.30 -7.08
CA SER A 149 16.35 -0.65 -7.32
C SER A 149 17.49 -1.31 -6.52
N GLY A 150 17.23 -2.44 -5.88
CA GLY A 150 18.20 -3.17 -5.05
C GLY A 150 18.43 -2.58 -3.66
N LEU A 151 17.59 -1.63 -3.22
CA LEU A 151 17.77 -0.89 -1.98
C LEU A 151 16.91 -1.48 -0.86
N CYS A 152 17.46 -1.55 0.34
CA CYS A 152 16.78 -1.96 1.56
C CYS A 152 16.73 -0.76 2.51
N HIS A 153 15.56 -0.48 3.09
CA HIS A 153 15.42 0.58 4.09
C HIS A 153 16.02 0.16 5.43
N SER A 154 15.91 -1.13 5.78
CA SER A 154 16.31 -1.73 7.07
C SER A 154 15.49 -1.33 8.30
N ASP A 155 14.55 -0.41 8.12
CA ASP A 155 13.69 0.09 9.21
C ASP A 155 12.32 0.53 8.69
N PHE A 156 11.61 -0.36 7.99
CA PHE A 156 10.19 -0.13 7.74
C PHE A 156 9.42 -0.19 9.06
N SER A 157 9.17 0.98 9.63
CA SER A 157 8.43 1.18 10.86
C SER A 157 7.30 2.18 10.64
N ASP A 158 6.38 2.23 11.59
CA ASP A 158 5.23 3.12 11.58
C ASP A 158 5.58 4.60 11.73
N ASN A 159 6.78 4.92 12.21
CA ASN A 159 7.26 6.29 12.30
C ASN A 159 7.94 6.78 11.01
N ASN A 160 8.38 5.86 10.13
CA ASN A 160 9.04 6.19 8.88
C ASN A 160 8.08 6.38 7.69
N PHE A 161 6.80 6.06 7.86
CA PHE A 161 5.74 6.42 6.92
C PHE A 161 4.94 7.61 7.46
N LEU A 162 5.11 8.78 6.83
CA LEU A 162 4.25 9.93 7.07
C LEU A 162 3.02 9.85 6.17
N VAL A 163 1.83 9.96 6.76
CA VAL A 163 0.57 9.76 6.05
C VAL A 163 -0.44 10.88 6.28
N ASN A 164 -1.21 11.15 5.23
CA ASN A 164 -2.51 11.78 5.31
C ASN A 164 -3.52 10.80 4.72
N VAL A 165 -4.21 10.07 5.59
CA VAL A 165 -5.07 8.96 5.17
C VAL A 165 -6.23 9.46 4.32
N ALA A 166 -6.95 10.49 4.75
CA ALA A 166 -8.08 11.06 4.00
C ALA A 166 -7.72 11.58 2.59
N LYS A 167 -6.46 11.98 2.36
CA LYS A 167 -5.96 12.44 1.05
C LYS A 167 -5.17 11.38 0.28
N HIS A 168 -5.08 10.16 0.82
CA HIS A 168 -4.32 9.02 0.26
C HIS A 168 -2.84 9.35 0.00
N LYS A 169 -2.24 10.23 0.79
CA LYS A 169 -0.83 10.63 0.66
C LYS A 169 0.02 9.87 1.66
N VAL A 170 1.13 9.32 1.17
CA VAL A 170 2.09 8.53 1.92
C VAL A 170 3.49 8.94 1.46
N VAL A 171 4.36 9.25 2.41
CA VAL A 171 5.75 9.60 2.14
C VAL A 171 6.65 8.79 3.05
N LEU A 172 7.62 8.09 2.46
CA LEU A 172 8.70 7.45 3.19
C LEU A 172 9.78 8.47 3.52
N ILE A 173 10.15 8.55 4.79
CA ILE A 173 11.22 9.40 5.32
C ILE A 173 12.43 8.55 5.75
N ASP A 174 13.48 9.20 6.26
CA ASP A 174 14.69 8.54 6.81
C ASP A 174 15.50 7.71 5.80
N LEU A 175 15.69 8.27 4.60
CA LEU A 175 16.39 7.64 3.47
C LEU A 175 17.91 7.91 3.47
N ASP A 176 18.50 8.28 4.61
CA ASP A 176 19.92 8.62 4.74
C ASP A 176 20.79 7.48 5.31
N ALA A 177 20.17 6.36 5.68
CA ALA A 177 20.83 5.16 6.22
C ALA A 177 20.43 3.87 5.48
N LEU A 178 20.20 3.96 4.16
CA LEU A 178 19.82 2.82 3.33
C LEU A 178 20.89 1.73 3.30
N VAL A 179 20.45 0.47 3.28
CA VAL A 179 21.29 -0.69 3.01
C VAL A 179 21.38 -0.91 1.51
N ILE A 180 22.61 -0.98 1.03
CA ILE A 180 22.93 -1.25 -0.37
C ILE A 180 23.79 -2.49 -0.39
N PRO A 181 23.30 -3.62 -0.91
CA PRO A 181 24.05 -4.88 -0.92
C PRO A 181 25.47 -4.68 -1.43
N GLU A 182 26.45 -5.19 -0.68
CA GLU A 182 27.90 -5.10 -0.98
C GLU A 182 28.52 -3.70 -0.99
N VAL A 183 27.72 -2.63 -0.87
CA VAL A 183 28.18 -1.24 -0.94
C VAL A 183 28.05 -0.52 0.40
N LEU A 184 26.84 -0.50 0.98
CA LEU A 184 26.55 0.17 2.25
C LEU A 184 25.94 -0.84 3.24
N PRO A 185 26.61 -1.15 4.37
CA PRO A 185 26.08 -2.05 5.38
C PRO A 185 24.96 -1.38 6.20
N PRO A 186 24.12 -2.17 6.88
CA PRO A 186 23.10 -1.65 7.79
C PRO A 186 23.72 -0.90 8.97
N VAL A 187 23.11 0.24 9.28
CA VAL A 187 23.42 1.07 10.46
C VAL A 187 22.50 0.73 11.63
N MET A 188 21.36 0.11 11.35
CA MET A 188 20.34 -0.27 12.32
C MET A 188 19.78 -1.66 11.99
N LEU A 189 19.22 -2.33 13.00
CA LEU A 189 18.60 -3.66 12.84
C LEU A 189 17.10 -3.56 12.50
N GLY A 190 16.48 -2.42 12.83
CA GLY A 190 15.06 -2.14 12.66
C GLY A 190 14.41 -1.69 13.97
N THR A 191 13.09 -1.53 13.94
CA THR A 191 12.29 -1.08 15.09
C THR A 191 11.46 -2.24 15.65
N GLY A 192 11.74 -2.64 16.90
CA GLY A 192 10.91 -3.49 17.77
C GLY A 192 9.94 -4.44 17.06
N ASP A 193 8.64 -4.14 17.19
CA ASP A 193 7.49 -4.90 16.68
C ASP A 193 7.51 -5.19 15.15
N TYR A 194 8.32 -4.47 14.38
CA TYR A 194 8.38 -4.63 12.92
C TYR A 194 9.57 -5.48 12.46
N MET A 195 10.51 -5.81 13.37
CA MET A 195 11.69 -6.60 13.02
C MET A 195 11.29 -8.04 12.65
N ALA A 196 11.95 -8.56 11.62
CA ALA A 196 11.74 -9.93 11.19
C ALA A 196 12.28 -10.93 12.24
N PRO A 197 11.69 -12.13 12.38
CA PRO A 197 12.07 -13.08 13.43
C PRO A 197 13.54 -13.51 13.40
N GLU A 198 14.15 -13.58 12.22
CA GLU A 198 15.57 -13.89 12.06
C GLU A 198 16.50 -12.77 12.57
N ILE A 199 16.00 -11.54 12.68
CA ILE A 199 16.73 -10.42 13.29
C ILE A 199 16.53 -10.46 14.80
N VAL A 200 15.29 -10.63 15.27
CA VAL A 200 14.96 -10.66 16.71
C VAL A 200 15.61 -11.85 17.41
N GLY A 201 15.59 -13.02 16.78
CA GLY A 201 16.12 -14.26 17.34
C GLY A 201 17.65 -14.37 17.30
N ASP A 202 18.35 -13.49 16.58
CA ASP A 202 19.80 -13.56 16.47
C ASP A 202 20.52 -12.88 17.65
N LYS A 203 20.74 -13.66 18.70
CA LYS A 203 21.48 -13.25 19.90
C LYS A 203 22.93 -12.85 19.62
N LEU A 204 23.52 -13.29 18.50
CA LEU A 204 24.91 -13.01 18.14
C LEU A 204 25.07 -11.71 17.32
N GLY A 205 23.97 -11.13 16.83
CA GLY A 205 24.00 -9.90 16.02
C GLY A 205 24.73 -10.04 14.68
N SER A 206 24.77 -11.26 14.16
CA SER A 206 25.38 -11.68 12.89
C SER A 206 24.48 -11.47 11.67
N VAL A 207 23.16 -11.55 11.84
CA VAL A 207 22.15 -11.36 10.80
C VAL A 207 21.99 -9.88 10.55
N ARG A 208 21.97 -9.51 9.27
CA ARG A 208 21.89 -8.13 8.79
C ARG A 208 20.55 -7.91 8.08
N PRO A 209 19.91 -6.73 8.23
CA PRO A 209 18.71 -6.41 7.47
C PRO A 209 18.91 -6.52 5.96
N THR A 210 17.87 -6.98 5.28
CA THR A 210 17.83 -7.19 3.84
C THR A 210 16.47 -6.76 3.28
N ILE A 211 16.33 -6.77 1.95
CA ILE A 211 15.01 -6.63 1.33
C ILE A 211 14.02 -7.66 1.91
N GLY A 212 14.47 -8.88 2.24
CA GLY A 212 13.64 -9.89 2.87
C GLY A 212 13.07 -9.47 4.23
N THR A 213 13.86 -8.77 5.05
CA THR A 213 13.39 -8.26 6.36
C THR A 213 12.43 -7.09 6.18
N ASP A 214 12.69 -6.17 5.24
CA ASP A 214 11.74 -5.11 4.88
C ASP A 214 10.38 -5.68 4.44
N LEU A 215 10.36 -6.77 3.68
CA LEU A 215 9.11 -7.41 3.23
C LEU A 215 8.29 -7.98 4.40
N HIS A 216 8.95 -8.46 5.46
CA HIS A 216 8.26 -8.84 6.69
C HIS A 216 7.64 -7.62 7.37
N SER A 217 8.45 -6.58 7.60
CA SER A 217 8.02 -5.34 8.25
C SER A 217 6.85 -4.68 7.49
N LEU A 218 6.91 -4.64 6.16
CA LEU A 218 5.84 -4.15 5.30
C LEU A 218 4.53 -4.92 5.54
N ALA A 219 4.58 -6.25 5.59
CA ALA A 219 3.40 -7.06 5.83
C ALA A 219 2.82 -6.81 7.24
N VAL A 220 3.67 -6.65 8.26
CA VAL A 220 3.24 -6.29 9.62
C VAL A 220 2.51 -4.94 9.60
N LEU A 221 3.08 -3.93 8.94
CA LEU A 221 2.48 -2.60 8.84
C LEU A 221 1.14 -2.62 8.10
N ILE A 222 1.04 -3.34 6.98
CA ILE A 222 -0.22 -3.49 6.22
C ILE A 222 -1.27 -4.21 7.10
N TYR A 223 -0.88 -5.27 7.80
CA TYR A 223 -1.77 -6.02 8.67
C TYR A 223 -2.30 -5.13 9.79
N GLN A 224 -1.42 -4.40 10.50
CA GLN A 224 -1.82 -3.48 11.56
C GLN A 224 -2.71 -2.34 11.04
N LEU A 225 -2.40 -1.76 9.88
CA LEU A 225 -3.19 -0.65 9.31
C LEU A 225 -4.63 -1.05 8.96
N LEU A 226 -4.81 -2.27 8.44
CA LEU A 226 -6.11 -2.75 7.96
C LEU A 226 -6.92 -3.49 9.02
N LEU A 227 -6.26 -4.09 10.01
CA LEU A 227 -6.89 -4.98 11.01
C LEU A 227 -6.69 -4.52 12.47
N ASN A 228 -5.96 -3.41 12.69
CA ASN A 228 -5.73 -2.75 13.99
C ASN A 228 -5.20 -3.69 15.10
N ARG A 229 -4.34 -4.65 14.75
CA ARG A 229 -3.69 -5.57 15.71
C ARG A 229 -2.40 -6.13 15.10
N HIS A 230 -1.53 -6.70 15.92
CA HIS A 230 -0.29 -7.32 15.46
C HIS A 230 -0.53 -8.74 14.91
N PRO A 231 0.11 -9.16 13.80
CA PRO A 231 -0.06 -10.53 13.28
C PRO A 231 0.58 -11.61 14.15
N LEU A 232 1.54 -11.26 15.02
CA LEU A 232 2.27 -12.22 15.87
C LEU A 232 1.98 -12.09 17.38
N LYS A 233 1.37 -10.98 17.84
CA LYS A 233 1.04 -10.79 19.26
C LYS A 233 -0.40 -11.25 19.50
N GLY A 234 -0.54 -12.44 20.06
CA GLY A 234 -1.81 -13.04 20.47
C GLY A 234 -1.78 -13.45 21.95
N PRO A 235 -2.68 -14.35 22.40
CA PRO A 235 -2.75 -14.76 23.80
C PRO A 235 -1.67 -15.75 24.23
N ARG A 236 -0.82 -16.25 23.31
CA ARG A 236 0.23 -17.20 23.68
C ARG A 236 1.35 -16.47 24.42
N HIS A 237 1.67 -16.99 25.60
CA HIS A 237 2.70 -16.46 26.49
C HIS A 237 3.87 -17.45 26.60
N HIS A 238 5.09 -16.93 26.64
CA HIS A 238 6.34 -17.68 26.59
C HIS A 238 7.27 -17.39 27.77
N SER A 239 7.12 -16.25 28.45
CA SER A 239 7.91 -15.87 29.62
C SER A 239 7.15 -14.89 30.52
N ASP A 240 7.28 -15.01 31.84
CA ASP A 240 6.71 -14.03 32.79
C ASP A 240 7.40 -12.65 32.73
N ASP A 241 8.58 -12.56 32.11
CA ASP A 241 9.24 -11.30 31.81
C ASP A 241 8.76 -10.75 30.45
N ALA A 242 8.18 -9.56 30.45
CA ALA A 242 7.50 -8.99 29.28
C ALA A 242 8.46 -8.71 28.10
N GLU A 243 9.68 -8.27 28.36
CA GLU A 243 10.67 -8.00 27.31
C GLU A 243 11.13 -9.32 26.68
N GLN A 244 11.43 -10.31 27.52
CA GLN A 244 11.79 -11.65 27.07
C GLN A 244 10.65 -12.36 26.34
N ASP A 245 9.40 -12.13 26.75
CA ASP A 245 8.20 -12.64 26.08
C ASP A 245 8.09 -12.05 24.67
N ASP A 246 8.22 -10.73 24.51
CA ASP A 246 8.20 -10.05 23.21
C ASP A 246 9.33 -10.56 22.30
N ILE A 247 10.55 -10.73 22.82
CA ILE A 247 11.69 -11.29 22.05
C ILE A 247 11.36 -12.70 21.55
N LEU A 248 10.73 -13.55 22.38
CA LEU A 248 10.35 -14.90 21.97
C LEU A 248 9.19 -14.89 20.98
N ALA A 249 8.15 -14.11 21.24
CA ALA A 249 6.93 -14.01 20.44
C ALA A 249 7.17 -13.38 19.06
N LEU A 250 8.17 -12.51 18.93
CA LEU A 250 8.54 -11.87 17.66
C LEU A 250 9.75 -12.55 16.99
N GLY A 251 10.52 -13.35 17.74
CA GLY A 251 11.70 -14.08 17.26
C GLY A 251 11.49 -15.59 17.16
N GLU A 252 12.23 -16.34 17.96
CA GLU A 252 12.35 -17.80 17.86
C GLU A 252 11.01 -18.55 17.95
N LYS A 253 10.04 -18.03 18.72
CA LYS A 253 8.73 -18.65 18.93
C LYS A 253 7.61 -17.92 18.19
N ALA A 254 7.94 -17.09 17.20
CA ALA A 254 6.95 -16.36 16.43
C ALA A 254 5.90 -17.29 15.81
N LEU A 255 4.64 -16.98 16.08
CA LEU A 255 3.49 -17.77 15.65
C LEU A 255 2.38 -16.83 15.17
N TYR A 256 1.91 -17.04 13.95
CA TYR A 256 0.84 -16.23 13.37
C TYR A 256 -0.47 -16.42 14.15
N ILE A 257 -1.14 -15.32 14.49
CA ILE A 257 -2.40 -15.39 15.23
C ILE A 257 -3.55 -16.05 14.45
N GLU A 258 -3.40 -16.16 13.13
CA GLU A 258 -4.33 -16.88 12.25
C GLU A 258 -3.66 -18.08 11.57
N ASP A 259 -2.66 -18.68 12.22
CA ASP A 259 -2.03 -19.90 11.71
C ASP A 259 -3.10 -20.99 11.50
N PRO A 260 -3.09 -21.66 10.33
CA PRO A 260 -4.09 -22.68 10.01
C PRO A 260 -3.89 -23.98 10.81
N ASP A 261 -2.66 -24.27 11.24
CA ASP A 261 -2.26 -25.55 11.82
C ASP A 261 -2.04 -25.45 13.34
N ASP A 262 -1.66 -24.28 13.87
CA ASP A 262 -1.49 -24.03 15.31
C ASP A 262 -2.33 -22.83 15.79
N THR A 263 -3.46 -23.14 16.43
CA THR A 263 -4.41 -22.12 16.91
C THR A 263 -4.08 -21.59 18.30
N SER A 264 -2.95 -21.97 18.91
CA SER A 264 -2.63 -21.62 20.30
C SER A 264 -2.34 -20.14 20.52
N ASN A 265 -1.97 -19.40 19.46
CA ASN A 265 -1.83 -17.94 19.48
C ASN A 265 -3.04 -17.20 18.88
N ARG A 266 -4.18 -17.89 18.71
CA ARG A 266 -5.40 -17.27 18.18
C ARG A 266 -6.17 -16.57 19.30
N PRO A 267 -6.57 -15.29 19.13
CA PRO A 267 -7.44 -14.60 20.07
C PRO A 267 -8.74 -15.37 20.34
N GLN A 268 -9.22 -15.33 21.58
CA GLN A 268 -10.51 -15.94 21.95
C GLN A 268 -11.69 -15.02 21.56
N GLY A 269 -12.84 -15.61 21.23
CA GLY A 269 -14.07 -14.89 20.88
C GLY A 269 -14.23 -14.55 19.39
N ASP A 270 -15.08 -13.56 19.08
CA ASP A 270 -15.36 -13.12 17.71
C ASP A 270 -14.11 -12.51 17.07
N PHE A 271 -13.51 -13.28 16.15
CA PHE A 271 -12.25 -12.92 15.51
C PHE A 271 -12.44 -12.64 14.01
N TRP A 272 -12.39 -11.36 13.67
CA TRP A 272 -12.44 -10.86 12.30
C TRP A 272 -11.06 -10.94 11.64
N GLY A 273 -10.75 -12.12 11.11
CA GLY A 273 -9.47 -12.47 10.50
C GLY A 273 -9.15 -11.76 9.17
N ALA A 274 -7.97 -12.05 8.64
CA ALA A 274 -7.45 -11.55 7.37
C ALA A 274 -8.33 -11.91 6.16
N TRP A 275 -9.19 -12.93 6.29
CA TRP A 275 -10.21 -13.28 5.30
C TRP A 275 -11.15 -12.12 4.94
N LEU A 276 -11.31 -11.12 5.81
CA LEU A 276 -12.04 -9.89 5.52
C LEU A 276 -11.44 -9.06 4.39
N LEU A 277 -10.15 -9.22 4.14
CA LEU A 277 -9.41 -8.49 3.11
C LEU A 277 -9.52 -9.17 1.74
N GLY A 278 -10.29 -10.25 1.65
CA GLY A 278 -10.45 -11.04 0.43
C GLY A 278 -9.31 -12.04 0.23
N GLU A 279 -9.58 -13.00 -0.66
CA GLU A 279 -8.79 -14.22 -0.85
C GLU A 279 -7.30 -13.94 -1.17
N GLU A 280 -7.02 -12.96 -2.04
CA GLU A 280 -5.65 -12.66 -2.45
C GLU A 280 -4.83 -12.06 -1.30
N VAL A 281 -5.38 -11.07 -0.59
CA VAL A 281 -4.68 -10.42 0.53
C VAL A 281 -4.55 -11.38 1.72
N GLU A 282 -5.59 -12.18 2.01
CA GLU A 282 -5.53 -13.23 3.02
C GLU A 282 -4.42 -14.25 2.69
N ALA A 283 -4.32 -14.70 1.44
CA ALA A 283 -3.28 -15.63 1.01
C ALA A 283 -1.88 -15.03 1.17
N MET A 284 -1.72 -13.74 0.93
CA MET A 284 -0.46 -13.01 1.12
C MET A 284 -0.08 -12.91 2.59
N MET A 285 -1.04 -12.61 3.49
CA MET A 285 -0.83 -12.61 4.94
C MET A 285 -0.41 -14.00 5.42
N ARG A 286 -1.18 -15.03 5.04
CA ARG A 286 -0.88 -16.42 5.38
C ARG A 286 0.52 -16.82 4.90
N LYS A 287 0.83 -16.60 3.61
CA LYS A 287 2.16 -16.94 3.06
C LYS A 287 3.29 -16.24 3.81
N THR A 288 3.11 -14.97 4.18
CA THR A 288 4.13 -14.19 4.90
C THR A 288 4.35 -14.70 6.32
N PHE A 289 3.27 -14.94 7.07
CA PHE A 289 3.34 -15.24 8.50
C PHE A 289 3.35 -16.73 8.83
N THR A 290 3.26 -17.63 7.84
CA THR A 290 3.51 -19.07 8.04
C THR A 290 4.85 -19.48 7.41
N VAL A 291 4.85 -19.81 6.12
CA VAL A 291 6.05 -20.27 5.40
C VAL A 291 7.12 -19.17 5.36
N GLY A 292 6.71 -17.92 5.10
CA GLY A 292 7.60 -16.76 5.03
C GLY A 292 8.21 -16.35 6.38
N LEU A 293 7.62 -16.79 7.50
CA LEU A 293 8.14 -16.53 8.84
C LEU A 293 9.41 -17.35 9.08
N ARG A 294 9.41 -18.61 8.62
CA ARG A 294 10.52 -19.57 8.75
C ARG A 294 11.51 -19.50 7.59
N ASN A 295 11.05 -19.09 6.40
CA ASN A 295 11.86 -18.98 5.20
C ASN A 295 11.71 -17.59 4.55
N PRO A 296 12.64 -16.66 4.79
CA PRO A 296 12.58 -15.30 4.24
C PRO A 296 12.43 -15.24 2.72
N ASN A 297 12.99 -16.20 1.97
CA ASN A 297 12.92 -16.24 0.50
C ASN A 297 11.51 -16.59 -0.03
N SER A 298 10.64 -17.13 0.83
CA SER A 298 9.25 -17.44 0.49
C SER A 298 8.30 -16.26 0.73
N ARG A 299 8.79 -15.13 1.27
CA ARG A 299 7.95 -13.95 1.52
C ARG A 299 7.45 -13.36 0.20
N PRO A 300 6.18 -12.94 0.12
CA PRO A 300 5.69 -12.25 -1.06
C PRO A 300 6.43 -10.93 -1.31
N ARG A 301 6.66 -10.60 -2.58
CA ARG A 301 7.32 -9.36 -2.99
C ARG A 301 6.38 -8.17 -2.82
N ALA A 302 6.94 -6.97 -2.69
CA ALA A 302 6.18 -5.73 -2.61
C ALA A 302 5.27 -5.49 -3.84
N THR A 303 5.68 -5.97 -5.03
CA THR A 303 4.83 -5.97 -6.25
C THR A 303 3.58 -6.80 -6.10
N GLU A 304 3.70 -7.98 -5.48
CA GLU A 304 2.58 -8.89 -5.28
C GLU A 304 1.61 -8.29 -4.25
N TRP A 305 2.14 -7.60 -3.23
CA TRP A 305 1.33 -6.84 -2.26
C TRP A 305 0.55 -5.70 -2.92
N ASP A 306 1.21 -4.88 -3.74
CA ASP A 306 0.53 -3.78 -4.45
C ASP A 306 -0.59 -4.31 -5.34
N GLN A 307 -0.34 -5.36 -6.14
CA GLN A 307 -1.35 -5.98 -6.99
C GLN A 307 -2.52 -6.57 -6.21
N ALA A 308 -2.26 -7.33 -5.14
CA ALA A 308 -3.31 -7.93 -4.32
C ALA A 308 -4.20 -6.88 -3.65
N LEU A 309 -3.61 -5.76 -3.19
CA LEU A 309 -4.36 -4.65 -2.59
C LEU A 309 -5.21 -3.89 -3.62
N LEU A 310 -4.73 -3.73 -4.86
CA LEU A 310 -5.52 -3.18 -5.96
C LEU A 310 -6.70 -4.09 -6.32
N HIS A 311 -6.48 -5.41 -6.42
CA HIS A 311 -7.56 -6.37 -6.65
C HIS A 311 -8.57 -6.43 -5.50
N MET A 312 -8.12 -6.22 -4.26
CA MET A 312 -9.01 -6.06 -3.11
C MET A 312 -9.88 -4.82 -3.27
N PHE A 313 -9.29 -3.67 -3.67
CA PHE A 313 -10.02 -2.43 -3.90
C PHE A 313 -11.14 -2.57 -4.93
N ASP A 314 -10.90 -3.39 -5.95
CA ASP A 314 -11.88 -3.70 -6.99
C ASP A 314 -13.10 -4.49 -6.52
N GLN A 315 -13.01 -5.08 -5.32
CA GLN A 315 -14.07 -5.86 -4.70
C GLN A 315 -14.78 -5.11 -3.56
N ILE A 316 -14.37 -3.87 -3.27
CA ILE A 316 -14.96 -3.06 -2.22
C ILE A 316 -16.30 -2.44 -2.67
N ILE A 317 -17.30 -2.56 -1.80
CA ILE A 317 -18.63 -1.97 -1.95
C ILE A 317 -18.94 -1.00 -0.79
N PRO A 318 -19.78 0.03 -1.00
CA PRO A 318 -20.23 0.90 0.07
C PRO A 318 -21.14 0.16 1.06
N CYS A 319 -21.06 0.54 2.33
CA CYS A 319 -22.02 0.12 3.34
C CYS A 319 -23.31 0.94 3.19
N ALA A 320 -24.46 0.27 3.24
CA ALA A 320 -25.77 0.93 3.21
C ALA A 320 -26.02 1.81 4.45
N ASN A 321 -25.37 1.50 5.59
CA ASN A 321 -25.45 2.32 6.79
C ASN A 321 -24.53 3.54 6.68
N ARG A 322 -25.14 4.72 6.51
CA ARG A 322 -24.42 6.00 6.42
C ARG A 322 -23.58 6.34 7.66
N ASN A 323 -23.94 5.79 8.82
CA ASN A 323 -23.22 5.99 10.08
C ASN A 323 -22.10 4.96 10.31
N CYS A 324 -21.92 4.00 9.40
CA CYS A 324 -20.79 3.07 9.44
C CYS A 324 -19.47 3.84 9.42
N THR A 325 -18.57 3.54 10.37
CA THR A 325 -17.24 4.17 10.45
C THR A 325 -16.31 3.70 9.34
N GLY A 326 -16.40 2.44 8.95
CA GLY A 326 -15.60 1.90 7.84
C GLY A 326 -16.06 2.37 6.46
N LYS A 327 -17.32 2.81 6.31
CA LYS A 327 -18.00 3.31 5.08
C LYS A 327 -18.07 2.31 3.92
N PHE A 328 -17.08 1.43 3.77
CA PHE A 328 -16.91 0.46 2.71
C PHE A 328 -16.35 -0.84 3.27
N PHE A 329 -16.53 -1.95 2.56
CA PHE A 329 -15.95 -3.24 2.91
C PHE A 329 -15.84 -4.14 1.68
N VAL A 330 -15.01 -5.19 1.74
CA VAL A 330 -14.86 -6.16 0.64
C VAL A 330 -16.10 -7.03 0.54
N LEU A 331 -16.69 -7.13 -0.65
CA LEU A 331 -17.72 -8.14 -0.92
C LEU A 331 -17.07 -9.50 -1.19
N LEU A 332 -17.06 -10.32 -0.16
CA LEU A 332 -16.48 -11.66 -0.19
C LEU A 332 -17.32 -12.63 -1.03
N LYS A 333 -16.65 -13.63 -1.62
CA LYS A 333 -17.31 -14.76 -2.29
C LYS A 333 -17.81 -15.74 -1.24
N ASN A 334 -19.00 -16.32 -1.46
CA ASN A 334 -19.52 -17.44 -0.66
C ASN A 334 -19.59 -17.16 0.86
N ARG A 335 -19.68 -15.90 1.27
CA ARG A 335 -19.83 -15.46 2.66
C ARG A 335 -21.05 -14.54 2.78
N PRO A 336 -21.67 -14.44 3.96
CA PRO A 336 -22.74 -13.47 4.21
C PRO A 336 -22.33 -12.07 3.75
N SER A 337 -23.22 -11.40 3.02
CA SER A 337 -23.00 -10.05 2.51
C SER A 337 -23.31 -9.03 3.60
N VAL A 338 -22.49 -9.03 4.65
CA VAL A 338 -22.67 -8.23 5.87
C VAL A 338 -21.44 -7.35 6.07
N CYS A 339 -21.65 -6.08 6.38
CA CYS A 339 -20.57 -5.15 6.69
C CYS A 339 -19.86 -5.58 7.99
N PRO A 340 -18.54 -5.87 7.99
CA PRO A 340 -17.83 -6.32 9.18
C PRO A 340 -17.71 -5.23 10.25
N TRP A 341 -17.90 -3.96 9.89
CA TRP A 341 -17.71 -2.82 10.78
C TRP A 341 -18.94 -2.47 11.60
N CYS A 342 -20.14 -2.69 11.06
CA CYS A 342 -21.40 -2.30 11.70
C CYS A 342 -22.51 -3.35 11.56
N GLN A 343 -22.18 -4.55 11.07
CA GLN A 343 -23.09 -5.69 10.90
C GLN A 343 -24.32 -5.42 10.04
N THR A 344 -24.32 -4.33 9.26
CA THR A 344 -25.43 -4.02 8.36
C THR A 344 -25.42 -4.99 7.18
N PRO A 345 -26.50 -5.76 6.95
CA PRO A 345 -26.61 -6.65 5.80
C PRO A 345 -26.84 -5.85 4.51
N VAL A 346 -26.30 -6.34 3.41
CA VAL A 346 -26.61 -5.83 2.07
C VAL A 346 -27.84 -6.58 1.55
N THR A 347 -28.99 -5.94 1.68
CA THR A 347 -30.29 -6.55 1.35
C THR A 347 -30.78 -6.22 -0.06
N PHE A 348 -30.22 -5.17 -0.67
CA PHE A 348 -30.64 -4.71 -1.99
C PHE A 348 -29.50 -4.00 -2.73
N PRO A 349 -29.33 -4.26 -4.05
CA PRO A 349 -29.96 -5.33 -4.84
C PRO A 349 -29.52 -6.74 -4.41
N GLN A 350 -30.38 -7.76 -4.53
CA GLN A 350 -30.06 -9.13 -4.07
C GLN A 350 -28.97 -9.84 -4.88
N ILE A 351 -28.70 -9.34 -6.10
CA ILE A 351 -27.63 -9.81 -6.96
C ILE A 351 -26.83 -8.60 -7.42
N VAL A 352 -25.51 -8.74 -7.52
CA VAL A 352 -24.61 -7.71 -8.03
C VAL A 352 -23.78 -8.25 -9.20
N PRO A 353 -23.53 -7.46 -10.24
CA PRO A 353 -22.68 -7.89 -11.34
C PRO A 353 -21.23 -7.91 -10.87
N THR A 354 -20.47 -8.85 -11.41
CA THR A 354 -19.04 -8.98 -11.22
C THR A 354 -18.38 -9.10 -12.59
N PHE A 355 -17.26 -8.43 -12.77
CA PHE A 355 -16.54 -8.41 -14.04
C PHE A 355 -15.25 -9.20 -13.88
N GLN A 356 -15.15 -10.31 -14.61
CA GLN A 356 -13.92 -11.07 -14.77
C GLN A 356 -13.19 -10.57 -16.02
N PHE A 357 -11.95 -10.11 -15.85
CA PHE A 357 -11.17 -9.55 -16.96
C PHE A 357 -10.25 -10.57 -17.59
N TYR A 358 -10.01 -10.38 -18.89
CA TYR A 358 -9.05 -11.11 -19.69
C TYR A 358 -8.23 -10.12 -20.52
N ASP A 359 -6.91 -10.33 -20.52
CA ASP A 359 -5.96 -9.51 -21.28
C ASP A 359 -5.80 -10.03 -22.72
N GLY A 360 -5.75 -9.10 -23.69
CA GLY A 360 -5.72 -9.41 -25.12
C GLY A 360 -4.36 -9.87 -25.68
N GLY A 361 -3.33 -10.05 -24.84
CA GLY A 361 -2.04 -10.63 -25.20
C GLY A 361 -1.28 -9.97 -26.37
N GLY A 362 -1.71 -8.80 -26.87
CA GLY A 362 -1.18 -8.19 -28.09
C GLY A 362 -1.60 -8.88 -29.40
N GLN A 363 -2.37 -9.98 -29.34
CA GLN A 363 -2.86 -10.71 -30.51
C GLN A 363 -4.39 -10.65 -30.57
N ASN A 364 -4.92 -10.20 -31.72
CA ASN A 364 -6.37 -10.06 -31.87
C ASN A 364 -7.08 -11.42 -31.66
N GLY A 365 -8.01 -11.47 -30.71
CA GLY A 365 -8.88 -12.64 -30.48
C GLY A 365 -8.37 -13.64 -29.44
N HIS A 366 -7.14 -13.50 -28.94
CA HIS A 366 -6.60 -14.34 -27.86
C HIS A 366 -6.68 -13.61 -26.52
N PHE A 367 -7.35 -14.23 -25.54
CA PHE A 367 -7.60 -13.63 -24.24
C PHE A 367 -7.17 -14.57 -23.12
N HIS A 368 -6.38 -14.05 -22.18
CA HIS A 368 -5.95 -14.79 -20.98
C HIS A 368 -6.58 -14.21 -19.74
N GLN A 369 -7.15 -15.08 -18.90
CA GLN A 369 -7.81 -14.64 -17.66
C GLN A 369 -6.81 -13.98 -16.73
N VAL A 370 -7.17 -12.80 -16.22
CA VAL A 370 -6.40 -12.07 -15.23
C VAL A 370 -6.95 -12.40 -13.84
N LYS A 371 -6.08 -12.40 -12.82
CA LYS A 371 -6.52 -12.51 -11.42
C LYS A 371 -7.40 -11.30 -11.02
N GLY A 372 -8.14 -11.46 -9.93
CA GLY A 372 -9.08 -10.45 -9.46
C GLY A 372 -10.39 -10.41 -10.23
N ARG A 373 -11.30 -9.58 -9.72
CA ARG A 373 -12.61 -9.26 -10.32
C ARG A 373 -13.01 -7.87 -9.85
N ILE A 374 -13.86 -7.19 -10.63
CA ILE A 374 -14.50 -5.96 -10.17
C ILE A 374 -15.93 -6.29 -9.72
N VAL A 375 -16.32 -5.83 -8.53
CA VAL A 375 -17.69 -5.90 -8.05
C VAL A 375 -18.43 -4.62 -8.43
N GLY A 376 -19.54 -4.77 -9.14
CA GLY A 376 -20.43 -3.67 -9.48
C GLY A 376 -21.31 -3.28 -8.30
N TRP A 377 -21.43 -1.98 -8.08
CA TRP A 377 -22.38 -1.36 -7.17
C TRP A 377 -22.83 -0.03 -7.77
N GLN A 378 -23.84 0.61 -7.17
CA GLN A 378 -24.43 1.84 -7.71
C GLN A 378 -23.40 2.98 -7.82
N GLY A 379 -22.99 3.34 -9.05
CA GLY A 379 -22.00 4.37 -9.31
C GLY A 379 -20.56 3.86 -9.38
N ARG A 380 -20.33 2.54 -9.44
CA ARG A 380 -19.00 1.97 -9.64
C ARG A 380 -18.47 2.34 -11.03
N THR A 381 -17.29 2.95 -11.10
CA THR A 381 -16.66 3.34 -12.37
C THR A 381 -15.60 2.34 -12.84
N LEU A 382 -15.45 2.26 -14.16
CA LEU A 382 -14.32 1.64 -14.84
C LEU A 382 -13.45 2.73 -15.47
N HIS A 383 -12.15 2.51 -15.53
CA HIS A 383 -11.14 3.49 -15.90
C HIS A 383 -10.17 2.87 -16.90
N ARG A 384 -9.23 3.66 -17.40
CA ARG A 384 -8.24 3.20 -18.40
C ARG A 384 -7.55 1.89 -17.97
N TRP A 385 -7.12 1.79 -16.72
CA TRP A 385 -6.45 0.59 -16.18
C TRP A 385 -7.36 -0.64 -16.03
N HIS A 386 -8.68 -0.48 -16.11
CA HIS A 386 -9.62 -1.61 -16.18
C HIS A 386 -9.84 -2.05 -17.63
N THR A 387 -9.78 -1.12 -18.58
CA THR A 387 -10.13 -1.35 -20.00
C THR A 387 -8.95 -1.75 -20.89
N GLN A 388 -7.71 -1.40 -20.49
CA GLN A 388 -6.51 -1.57 -21.32
C GLN A 388 -5.49 -2.50 -20.68
N THR A 389 -5.07 -3.52 -21.43
CA THR A 389 -3.93 -4.38 -21.08
C THR A 389 -2.64 -3.56 -21.00
N GLY A 390 -1.85 -3.80 -19.95
CA GLY A 390 -0.56 -3.13 -19.76
C GLY A 390 -0.63 -1.68 -19.24
N PHE A 391 -1.84 -1.13 -19.02
CA PHE A 391 -1.99 0.16 -18.36
C PHE A 391 -2.34 -0.04 -16.88
N ALA A 392 -1.42 0.29 -15.98
CA ALA A 392 -1.64 0.18 -14.53
C ALA A 392 -2.25 1.47 -13.95
N GLU A 393 -3.05 1.38 -12.88
CA GLU A 393 -3.60 2.55 -12.17
C GLU A 393 -2.48 3.51 -11.73
N ARG A 394 -1.34 2.95 -11.27
CA ARG A 394 -0.15 3.71 -10.87
C ARG A 394 0.52 4.49 -12.01
N SER A 395 0.15 4.22 -13.26
CA SER A 395 0.61 4.96 -14.45
C SER A 395 -0.35 6.07 -14.87
N ALA A 396 -1.45 6.28 -14.14
CA ALA A 396 -2.43 7.33 -14.43
C ALA A 396 -1.97 8.68 -13.85
N PHE A 397 -1.20 9.43 -14.65
CA PHE A 397 -0.63 10.72 -14.23
C PHE A 397 -1.46 11.93 -14.65
N THR A 398 -2.30 11.78 -15.67
CA THR A 398 -3.15 12.87 -16.18
C THR A 398 -4.60 12.71 -15.72
N ASP A 399 -5.37 13.80 -15.75
CA ASP A 399 -6.81 13.76 -15.50
C ASP A 399 -7.54 12.86 -16.51
N ASP A 400 -7.06 12.80 -17.75
CA ASP A 400 -7.61 11.93 -18.79
C ASP A 400 -7.36 10.44 -18.46
N ASP A 401 -6.17 10.08 -17.97
CA ASP A 401 -5.90 8.71 -17.53
C ASP A 401 -6.81 8.26 -16.38
N ARG A 402 -7.17 9.21 -15.51
CA ARG A 402 -8.01 9.00 -14.32
C ARG A 402 -9.50 9.10 -14.61
N ARG A 403 -9.89 9.58 -15.78
CA ARG A 403 -11.28 9.74 -16.18
C ARG A 403 -12.02 8.41 -16.14
N ALA A 404 -13.27 8.44 -15.68
CA ALA A 404 -14.17 7.30 -15.77
C ALA A 404 -14.56 7.06 -17.24
N LEU A 405 -14.40 5.82 -17.70
CA LEU A 405 -14.69 5.38 -19.06
C LEU A 405 -16.01 4.60 -19.15
N ALA A 406 -16.43 3.98 -18.05
CA ALA A 406 -17.76 3.39 -17.93
C ALA A 406 -18.26 3.48 -16.49
N GLU A 407 -19.57 3.37 -16.29
CA GLU A 407 -20.21 3.38 -14.97
C GLU A 407 -21.25 2.26 -14.87
N VAL A 408 -21.25 1.58 -13.73
CA VAL A 408 -22.24 0.58 -13.35
C VAL A 408 -23.32 1.27 -12.53
N SER A 409 -24.57 1.07 -12.92
CA SER A 409 -25.72 1.63 -12.21
C SER A 409 -26.83 0.59 -12.08
N PHE A 410 -27.66 0.73 -11.06
CA PHE A 410 -28.87 -0.05 -10.86
C PHE A 410 -30.08 0.82 -11.18
N SER A 411 -30.84 0.40 -12.19
CA SER A 411 -31.99 1.16 -12.70
C SER A 411 -33.24 0.97 -11.84
N ARG A 412 -34.22 1.88 -12.03
CA ARG A 412 -35.54 1.77 -11.38
C ARG A 412 -36.33 0.53 -11.81
N ASN A 413 -35.97 -0.08 -12.94
CA ASN A 413 -36.60 -1.30 -13.47
C ASN A 413 -35.93 -2.58 -12.92
N ASN A 414 -35.10 -2.47 -11.89
CA ASN A 414 -34.35 -3.57 -11.29
C ASN A 414 -33.31 -4.25 -12.22
N ASP A 415 -32.87 -3.54 -13.26
CA ASP A 415 -31.77 -3.97 -14.12
C ASP A 415 -30.46 -3.28 -13.74
N TRP A 416 -29.37 -4.04 -13.68
CA TRP A 416 -28.02 -3.50 -13.69
C TRP A 416 -27.64 -3.05 -15.10
N LEU A 417 -27.08 -1.84 -15.23
CA LEU A 417 -26.67 -1.24 -16.50
C LEU A 417 -25.17 -0.94 -16.48
N LEU A 418 -24.53 -1.04 -17.64
CA LEU A 418 -23.21 -0.45 -17.90
C LEU A 418 -23.38 0.71 -18.88
N ALA A 419 -23.04 1.92 -18.42
CA ALA A 419 -23.02 3.13 -19.22
C ALA A 419 -21.64 3.35 -19.84
N ASN A 420 -21.58 3.61 -21.14
CA ASN A 420 -20.35 3.97 -21.83
C ASN A 420 -20.09 5.49 -21.68
N LEU A 421 -19.10 5.87 -20.88
CA LEU A 421 -18.75 7.27 -20.64
C LEU A 421 -17.63 7.77 -21.57
N GLY A 422 -16.87 6.87 -22.19
CA GLY A 422 -15.71 7.26 -23.01
C GLY A 422 -14.95 6.14 -23.73
N ILE A 423 -15.44 4.90 -23.74
CA ILE A 423 -14.79 3.79 -24.46
C ILE A 423 -15.18 3.87 -25.95
N ALA A 424 -14.23 4.25 -26.81
CA ALA A 424 -14.48 4.54 -28.22
C ALA A 424 -15.04 3.35 -29.04
N ASP A 425 -14.61 2.13 -28.75
CA ASP A 425 -15.05 0.90 -29.43
C ASP A 425 -15.56 -0.14 -28.42
N LEU A 426 -16.47 0.28 -27.53
CA LEU A 426 -17.13 -0.64 -26.62
C LEU A 426 -18.06 -1.55 -27.40
N ARG A 427 -17.86 -2.86 -27.27
CA ARG A 427 -18.74 -3.85 -27.89
C ARG A 427 -19.20 -4.85 -26.87
N VAL A 428 -20.40 -5.35 -27.10
CA VAL A 428 -20.97 -6.42 -26.31
C VAL A 428 -21.39 -7.55 -27.22
N ALA A 429 -21.00 -8.76 -26.86
CA ALA A 429 -21.46 -9.98 -27.50
C ALA A 429 -22.63 -10.55 -26.70
N ASP A 430 -23.77 -10.68 -27.37
CA ASP A 430 -24.98 -11.32 -26.87
C ASP A 430 -25.39 -12.46 -27.83
N ARG A 431 -26.61 -12.99 -27.66
CA ARG A 431 -27.11 -14.11 -28.48
C ARG A 431 -27.37 -13.72 -29.94
N GLU A 432 -27.56 -12.43 -30.22
CA GLU A 432 -27.90 -11.91 -31.56
C GLU A 432 -26.64 -11.48 -32.33
N GLY A 433 -25.50 -11.43 -31.65
CA GLY A 433 -24.20 -11.16 -32.25
C GLY A 433 -23.38 -10.18 -31.41
N THR A 434 -22.42 -9.53 -32.07
CA THR A 434 -21.64 -8.46 -31.44
C THR A 434 -22.18 -7.12 -31.88
N ARG A 435 -22.59 -6.29 -30.93
CA ARG A 435 -23.06 -4.92 -31.18
C ARG A 435 -22.18 -3.89 -30.51
N ARG A 436 -22.04 -2.73 -31.16
CA ARG A 436 -21.29 -1.58 -30.65
C ARG A 436 -22.18 -0.72 -29.76
N ILE A 437 -21.61 -0.22 -28.67
CA ILE A 437 -22.28 0.67 -27.71
C ILE A 437 -21.67 2.06 -27.83
N SER A 438 -22.45 3.03 -28.30
CA SER A 438 -21.99 4.41 -28.46
C SER A 438 -21.74 5.07 -27.10
N VAL A 439 -20.83 6.05 -27.07
CA VAL A 439 -20.63 6.89 -25.88
C VAL A 439 -21.94 7.59 -25.54
N GLY A 440 -22.29 7.60 -24.25
CA GLY A 440 -23.57 8.09 -23.73
C GLY A 440 -24.68 7.03 -23.66
N GLN A 441 -24.50 5.85 -24.25
CA GLN A 441 -25.48 4.77 -24.14
C GLN A 441 -25.25 3.93 -22.87
N ALA A 442 -26.36 3.51 -22.25
CA ALA A 442 -26.39 2.56 -21.16
C ALA A 442 -27.13 1.29 -21.57
N VAL A 443 -26.59 0.13 -21.21
CA VAL A 443 -27.09 -1.17 -21.66
C VAL A 443 -27.23 -2.12 -20.48
N PRO A 444 -28.32 -2.91 -20.41
CA PRO A 444 -28.49 -3.93 -19.39
C PRO A 444 -27.38 -4.99 -19.41
N LEU A 445 -26.87 -5.28 -18.22
CA LEU A 445 -25.93 -6.35 -17.95
C LEU A 445 -26.69 -7.67 -17.82
N ARG A 446 -26.17 -8.70 -18.49
CA ARG A 446 -26.72 -10.07 -18.44
C ARG A 446 -25.62 -11.06 -18.06
N ASP A 447 -26.01 -12.15 -17.41
CA ASP A 447 -25.07 -13.18 -16.98
C ASP A 447 -24.40 -13.86 -18.18
N GLY A 448 -23.09 -14.11 -18.08
CA GLY A 448 -22.26 -14.65 -19.16
C GLY A 448 -21.95 -13.69 -20.31
N GLN A 449 -22.46 -12.45 -20.27
CA GLN A 449 -22.26 -11.47 -21.32
C GLN A 449 -20.80 -11.06 -21.43
N ARG A 450 -20.30 -10.94 -22.66
CA ARG A 450 -18.90 -10.61 -22.94
C ARG A 450 -18.78 -9.21 -23.50
N TRP A 451 -17.93 -8.40 -22.90
CA TRP A 451 -17.72 -6.99 -23.23
C TRP A 451 -16.29 -6.76 -23.69
N LEU A 452 -16.11 -6.34 -24.94
CA LEU A 452 -14.82 -5.90 -25.44
C LEU A 452 -14.67 -4.40 -25.16
N LEU A 453 -13.72 -4.06 -24.29
CA LEU A 453 -13.56 -2.72 -23.72
C LEU A 453 -12.61 -1.83 -24.54
N GLY A 454 -12.75 -1.86 -25.87
CA GLY A 454 -11.92 -1.10 -26.79
C GLY A 454 -11.57 -1.86 -28.06
N LYS A 455 -10.55 -1.38 -28.78
CA LYS A 455 -10.09 -1.96 -30.04
C LYS A 455 -8.61 -2.36 -29.97
N GLY A 456 -8.23 -3.41 -30.69
CA GLY A 456 -6.86 -3.84 -30.89
C GLY A 456 -6.29 -4.66 -29.73
N GLY A 457 -5.00 -5.01 -29.83
CA GLY A 457 -4.35 -5.94 -28.89
C GLY A 457 -4.20 -5.45 -27.44
N ALA A 458 -4.48 -4.18 -27.17
CA ALA A 458 -4.52 -3.62 -25.82
C ALA A 458 -5.92 -3.64 -25.19
N ALA A 459 -6.97 -3.99 -25.93
CA ALA A 459 -8.32 -4.04 -25.38
C ALA A 459 -8.49 -5.24 -24.44
N ARG A 460 -9.13 -5.02 -23.29
CA ARG A 460 -9.54 -6.10 -22.39
C ARG A 460 -10.92 -6.64 -22.75
N LEU A 461 -11.11 -7.93 -22.50
CA LEU A 461 -12.41 -8.57 -22.47
C LEU A 461 -12.89 -8.65 -21.02
N ALA A 462 -14.12 -8.23 -20.75
CA ALA A 462 -14.79 -8.45 -19.47
C ALA A 462 -15.95 -9.44 -19.65
N VAL A 463 -15.97 -10.48 -18.83
CA VAL A 463 -17.10 -11.41 -18.73
C VAL A 463 -17.89 -11.04 -17.49
N VAL A 464 -19.18 -10.78 -17.68
CA VAL A 464 -20.10 -10.41 -16.61
C VAL A 464 -20.70 -11.66 -16.00
N ASN A 465 -20.58 -11.81 -14.69
CA ASN A 465 -21.28 -12.82 -13.91
C ASN A 465 -22.06 -12.15 -12.79
N PHE A 466 -23.11 -12.78 -12.27
CA PHE A 466 -23.83 -12.26 -11.11
C PHE A 466 -23.50 -13.01 -9.83
N GLN A 467 -23.14 -12.26 -8.79
CA GLN A 467 -23.04 -12.79 -7.44
C GLN A 467 -24.35 -12.56 -6.69
N ARG A 468 -24.94 -13.64 -6.17
CA ARG A 468 -26.05 -13.55 -5.22
C ARG A 468 -25.51 -13.09 -3.86
N LEU A 469 -26.13 -12.07 -3.30
CA LEU A 469 -25.85 -11.62 -1.96
C LEU A 469 -26.50 -12.60 -0.98
N LEU A 470 -25.68 -13.17 -0.11
CA LEU A 470 -26.12 -14.12 0.90
C LEU A 470 -26.66 -13.30 2.08
N ALA A 471 -27.94 -13.53 2.42
CA ALA A 471 -28.54 -12.96 3.61
C ALA A 471 -27.74 -13.43 4.85
N GLY A 472 -27.45 -12.50 5.76
CA GLY A 472 -26.86 -12.85 7.06
C GLY A 472 -27.90 -13.57 7.91
N GLY A 473 -27.72 -14.88 8.12
CA GLY A 473 -28.21 -15.57 9.30
C GLY A 473 -27.08 -15.61 10.31
N LEU A 474 -27.36 -15.20 11.56
CA LEU A 474 -26.49 -15.45 12.70
C LEU A 474 -26.24 -16.95 12.87
#